data_AF-A0A2G2XBX8-F1
#
_entry.id   AF-A0A2G2XBX8-F1
#
_cell.length_a   1.000
_cell.length_b   1.000
_cell.length_c   1.000
_cell.angle_alpha   90.00
_cell.angle_beta   90.00
_cell.angle_gamma   90.00
#
_symmetry.space_group_name_H-M   'P 1'
#
loop_
_entity.id
_entity.type
_entity.pdbx_description
1 polymer ?
#
loop_
_entity_poly.entity_id
_entity_poly.type
_entity_poly.pdbx_seq_one_letter_code
_entity_poly.pdbx_strand_id
1 'polypeptide(L)'
;MSADKARRIIDQIRGRSYEETLMILELMPYRACYPISKLVYSAASNASYNMGSNKTNLVISKAEVNGEFIAGQLKNRVSFRKAMKKAIELTEQADTKGIQIQIAGRIDGKEIARVEWIREGASNRRYAHIGDVIVAVIKEEVPNMPLERSEVVRAVIVRTCKELKPDNGIIIRYDDNAAVVIDQEGNPKGTQTFGAIARELRELNFTKIFSLAPEVL
;
A
#
# COMPACT_ATOMS: atom_id res chain seq x y z
N MET A 1 -8.69 7.13 17.72
CA MET A 1 -10.10 6.82 17.40
C MET A 1 -10.75 6.21 18.64
N SER A 2 -11.99 6.57 19.00
CA SER A 2 -12.72 5.89 20.09
C SER A 2 -13.23 4.54 19.58
N ALA A 3 -13.05 3.47 20.37
CA ALA A 3 -13.49 2.13 20.02
C ALA A 3 -15.00 2.07 19.79
N ASP A 4 -15.80 2.78 20.59
CA ASP A 4 -17.26 2.75 20.46
C ASP A 4 -17.76 3.44 19.20
N LYS A 5 -17.11 4.54 18.80
CA LYS A 5 -17.39 5.19 17.51
C LYS A 5 -17.05 4.27 16.33
N ALA A 6 -15.95 3.53 16.42
CA ALA A 6 -15.59 2.55 15.40
C ALA A 6 -16.59 1.38 15.35
N ARG A 7 -17.00 0.83 16.51
CA ARG A 7 -17.99 -0.25 16.59
C ARG A 7 -19.31 0.12 15.93
N ARG A 8 -19.83 1.32 16.23
CA ARG A 8 -21.05 1.84 15.59
C ARG A 8 -20.98 1.86 14.08
N ILE A 9 -19.83 2.23 13.51
CA ILE A 9 -19.63 2.22 12.06
C ILE A 9 -19.54 0.79 11.55
N ILE A 10 -18.75 -0.06 12.22
CA ILE A 10 -18.56 -1.46 11.83
C ILE A 10 -19.87 -2.24 11.81
N ASP A 11 -20.74 -2.03 12.80
CA ASP A 11 -22.03 -2.72 12.87
C ASP A 11 -22.97 -2.32 11.73
N GLN A 12 -22.80 -1.13 11.13
CA GLN A 12 -23.60 -0.66 10.00
C GLN A 12 -23.14 -1.21 8.65
N ILE A 13 -21.84 -1.47 8.50
CA ILE A 13 -21.23 -1.96 7.26
C ILE A 13 -21.16 -3.49 7.19
N ARG A 14 -21.38 -4.20 8.31
CA ARG A 14 -21.38 -5.66 8.34
C ARG A 14 -22.51 -6.21 7.46
N GLY A 15 -22.19 -7.16 6.59
CA GLY A 15 -23.12 -7.78 5.65
C GLY A 15 -23.45 -6.92 4.42
N ARG A 16 -22.87 -5.73 4.28
CA ARG A 16 -23.07 -4.84 3.12
C ARG A 16 -22.09 -5.17 2.00
N SER A 17 -22.47 -4.81 0.79
CA SER A 17 -21.55 -4.86 -0.35
C SER A 17 -20.44 -3.82 -0.18
N TYR A 18 -19.36 -3.97 -0.95
CA TYR A 18 -18.27 -3.01 -0.99
C TYR A 18 -18.75 -1.60 -1.38
N GLU A 19 -19.60 -1.50 -2.41
CA GLU A 19 -20.15 -0.22 -2.88
C GLU A 19 -21.06 0.43 -1.84
N GLU A 20 -21.99 -0.35 -1.27
CA GLU A 20 -22.86 0.13 -0.18
C GLU A 20 -22.04 0.60 1.01
N THR A 21 -20.97 -0.11 1.35
CA THR A 21 -20.07 0.25 2.45
C THR A 21 -19.41 1.60 2.19
N LEU A 22 -18.91 1.84 0.98
CA LEU A 22 -18.29 3.12 0.64
C LEU A 22 -19.29 4.28 0.76
N MET A 23 -20.52 4.10 0.24
CA MET A 23 -21.58 5.08 0.37
C MET A 23 -21.91 5.38 1.85
N ILE A 24 -22.06 4.35 2.67
CA ILE A 24 -22.34 4.50 4.11
C ILE A 24 -21.22 5.28 4.80
N LEU A 25 -19.96 4.92 4.53
CA LEU A 25 -18.80 5.56 5.17
C LEU A 25 -18.63 7.03 4.76
N GLU A 26 -18.96 7.37 3.52
CA GLU A 26 -18.87 8.73 2.99
C GLU A 26 -19.96 9.66 3.56
N LEU A 27 -21.17 9.15 3.75
CA LEU A 27 -22.32 9.92 4.24
C LEU A 27 -22.36 10.07 5.77
N MET A 28 -21.66 9.20 6.50
CA MET A 28 -21.70 9.21 7.96
C MET A 28 -20.91 10.39 8.57
N PRO A 29 -21.44 11.07 9.62
CA PRO A 29 -20.80 12.23 10.24
C PRO A 29 -19.66 11.88 11.20
N TYR A 30 -19.05 10.70 11.07
CA TYR A 30 -18.01 10.23 11.97
C TYR A 30 -16.62 10.35 11.33
N ARG A 31 -15.69 11.06 11.99
CA ARG A 31 -14.26 11.10 11.57
C ARG A 31 -13.60 9.71 11.52
N ALA A 32 -14.17 8.73 12.24
CA ALA A 32 -13.72 7.35 12.23
C ALA A 32 -14.03 6.62 10.91
N CYS A 33 -14.87 7.18 10.03
CA CYS A 33 -15.13 6.61 8.71
C CYS A 33 -13.88 6.63 7.83
N TYR A 34 -13.03 7.66 7.93
CA TYR A 34 -11.83 7.78 7.09
C TYR A 34 -10.80 6.64 7.28
N PRO A 35 -10.40 6.26 8.51
CA PRO A 35 -9.52 5.10 8.67
C PRO A 35 -10.21 3.81 8.21
N ILE A 36 -11.49 3.62 8.52
CA ILE A 36 -12.25 2.42 8.12
C ILE A 36 -12.37 2.31 6.60
N SER A 37 -12.62 3.40 5.88
CA SER A 37 -12.70 3.38 4.41
C SER A 37 -11.35 2.98 3.80
N LYS A 38 -10.22 3.49 4.32
CA LYS A 38 -8.89 3.03 3.90
C LYS A 38 -8.68 1.54 4.09
N LEU A 39 -9.15 0.99 5.22
CA LEU A 39 -9.08 -0.44 5.48
C LEU A 39 -9.91 -1.23 4.46
N VAL A 40 -11.14 -0.79 4.19
CA VAL A 40 -12.05 -1.42 3.22
C VAL A 40 -11.45 -1.39 1.80
N TYR A 41 -10.95 -0.23 1.35
CA TYR A 41 -10.23 -0.10 0.08
C TYR A 41 -9.04 -1.06 -0.02
N SER A 42 -8.23 -1.15 1.04
CA SER A 42 -7.07 -2.04 1.07
C SER A 42 -7.47 -3.51 1.07
N ALA A 43 -8.49 -3.90 1.84
CA ALA A 43 -8.97 -5.28 1.91
C ALA A 43 -9.56 -5.73 0.57
N ALA A 44 -10.32 -4.86 -0.11
CA ALA A 44 -10.89 -5.13 -1.42
C ALA A 44 -9.79 -5.28 -2.49
N SER A 45 -8.77 -4.41 -2.45
CA SER A 45 -7.65 -4.48 -3.40
C SER A 45 -6.79 -5.72 -3.18
N ASN A 46 -6.57 -6.14 -1.93
CA ASN A 46 -5.90 -7.39 -1.62
C ASN A 46 -6.70 -8.62 -2.09
N ALA A 47 -8.03 -8.60 -1.91
CA ALA A 47 -8.90 -9.68 -2.39
C ALA A 47 -8.87 -9.78 -3.93
N SER A 48 -8.88 -8.64 -4.62
CA SER A 48 -8.79 -8.61 -6.08
C SER A 48 -7.43 -9.12 -6.58
N TYR A 49 -6.33 -8.62 -5.98
CA TYR A 49 -4.98 -8.97 -6.40
C TYR A 49 -4.59 -10.42 -6.09
N ASN A 50 -4.86 -10.90 -4.87
CA ASN A 50 -4.44 -12.24 -4.45
C ASN A 50 -5.45 -13.34 -4.82
N MET A 51 -6.74 -13.01 -4.98
CA MET A 51 -7.80 -14.01 -5.18
C MET A 51 -8.60 -13.81 -6.48
N GLY A 52 -8.20 -12.88 -7.34
CA GLY A 52 -8.85 -12.61 -8.63
C GLY A 52 -10.31 -12.17 -8.53
N SER A 53 -10.75 -11.72 -7.35
CA SER A 53 -12.15 -11.34 -7.10
C SER A 53 -12.48 -9.96 -7.66
N ASN A 54 -13.67 -9.80 -8.24
CA ASN A 54 -14.15 -8.48 -8.66
C ASN A 54 -14.68 -7.69 -7.45
N LYS A 55 -14.34 -6.40 -7.35
CA LYS A 55 -14.70 -5.52 -6.22
C LYS A 55 -16.22 -5.38 -6.05
N THR A 56 -16.98 -5.40 -7.14
CA THR A 56 -18.45 -5.29 -7.15
C THR A 56 -19.13 -6.41 -6.36
N ASN A 57 -18.51 -7.60 -6.32
CA ASN A 57 -19.08 -8.79 -5.70
C ASN A 57 -18.57 -9.01 -4.27
N LEU A 58 -17.74 -8.10 -3.75
CA LEU A 58 -17.19 -8.21 -2.40
C LEU A 58 -18.23 -7.78 -1.38
N VAL A 59 -18.35 -8.57 -0.32
CA VAL A 59 -19.24 -8.33 0.82
C VAL A 59 -18.43 -8.40 2.10
N ILE A 60 -18.73 -7.53 3.05
CA ILE A 60 -18.12 -7.56 4.38
C ILE A 60 -18.80 -8.65 5.21
N SER A 61 -18.27 -9.87 5.15
CA SER A 61 -18.78 -11.00 5.93
C SER A 61 -18.57 -10.80 7.44
N LYS A 62 -17.40 -10.29 7.82
CA LYS A 62 -16.98 -10.13 9.21
C LYS A 62 -16.15 -8.87 9.38
N ALA A 63 -16.42 -8.12 10.45
CA ALA A 63 -15.65 -6.95 10.85
C ALA A 63 -15.77 -6.75 12.37
N GLU A 64 -14.63 -6.52 13.03
CA GLU A 64 -14.49 -6.45 14.48
C GLU A 64 -13.57 -5.30 14.91
N VAL A 65 -13.84 -4.70 16.07
CA VAL A 65 -12.94 -3.74 16.73
C VAL A 65 -12.37 -4.40 17.99
N ASN A 66 -11.15 -4.94 17.91
CA ASN A 66 -10.46 -5.54 19.04
C ASN A 66 -9.17 -4.78 19.37
N GLY A 67 -9.13 -4.14 20.55
CA GLY A 67 -7.95 -3.45 21.07
C GLY A 67 -7.28 -4.16 22.25
N GLU A 68 -7.93 -5.19 22.82
CA GLU A 68 -7.53 -5.78 24.10
C GLU A 68 -6.23 -6.58 23.96
N PHE A 69 -6.07 -7.30 22.85
CA PHE A 69 -4.88 -8.11 22.61
C PHE A 69 -3.61 -7.25 22.60
N ILE A 70 -3.57 -6.23 21.74
CA ILE A 70 -2.41 -5.34 21.60
C ILE A 70 -2.21 -4.54 22.88
N ALA A 71 -3.28 -4.03 23.50
CA ALA A 71 -3.19 -3.30 24.76
C ALA A 71 -2.61 -4.17 25.88
N GLY A 72 -3.00 -5.45 25.96
CA GLY A 72 -2.46 -6.42 26.91
C GLY A 72 -0.96 -6.67 26.70
N GLN A 73 -0.53 -6.85 25.45
CA GLN A 73 0.90 -7.00 25.12
C GLN A 73 1.72 -5.77 25.53
N LEU A 74 1.20 -4.56 25.25
CA LEU A 74 1.88 -3.31 25.60
C LEU A 74 1.88 -3.06 27.12
N LYS A 75 0.82 -3.40 27.85
CA LYS A 75 0.79 -3.37 29.33
C LYS A 75 1.85 -4.28 29.93
N ASN A 76 2.04 -5.46 29.34
CA ASN A 76 3.07 -6.41 29.74
C ASN A 76 4.48 -6.03 29.23
N ARG A 77 4.67 -4.78 28.74
CA ARG A 77 5.94 -4.23 28.24
C ARG A 77 6.59 -5.08 27.14
N VAL A 78 5.80 -5.79 26.35
CA VAL A 78 6.29 -6.44 25.13
C VAL A 78 6.65 -5.35 24.13
N SER A 79 7.83 -5.46 23.52
CA SER A 79 8.27 -4.51 22.49
C SER A 79 7.23 -4.38 21.38
N PHE A 80 6.94 -3.14 20.96
CA PHE A 80 5.90 -2.84 19.96
C PHE A 80 5.98 -3.72 18.72
N ARG A 81 7.17 -3.85 18.13
CA ARG A 81 7.38 -4.65 16.92
C ARG A 81 6.97 -6.13 17.09
N LYS A 82 7.26 -6.72 18.26
CA LYS A 82 6.84 -8.10 18.57
C LYS A 82 5.33 -8.20 18.77
N ALA A 83 4.73 -7.24 19.47
CA ALA A 83 3.28 -7.20 19.67
C ALA A 83 2.53 -7.08 18.32
N MET A 84 3.04 -6.24 17.42
CA MET A 84 2.51 -6.08 16.07
C MET A 84 2.66 -7.34 15.22
N LYS A 85 3.85 -7.95 15.21
CA LYS A 85 4.09 -9.19 14.45
C LYS A 85 3.13 -10.30 14.90
N LYS A 86 2.98 -10.48 16.21
CA LYS A 86 2.06 -11.47 16.78
C LYS A 86 0.60 -11.16 16.47
N ALA A 87 0.23 -9.88 16.42
CA ALA A 87 -1.12 -9.47 16.03
C ALA A 87 -1.42 -9.85 14.58
N ILE A 88 -0.48 -9.59 13.66
CA ILE A 88 -0.59 -9.96 12.23
C ILE A 88 -0.71 -11.49 12.07
N GLU A 89 0.16 -12.24 12.75
CA GLU A 89 0.15 -13.71 12.70
C GLU A 89 -1.19 -14.32 13.17
N LEU A 90 -1.76 -13.81 14.26
CA LEU A 90 -3.07 -14.28 14.75
C LEU A 90 -4.21 -13.93 13.80
N THR A 91 -4.14 -12.77 13.15
CA THR A 91 -5.18 -12.36 12.18
C THR A 91 -5.09 -13.12 10.86
N GLU A 92 -3.89 -13.53 10.44
CA GLU A 92 -3.69 -14.45 9.31
C GLU A 92 -4.31 -15.82 9.61
N GLN A 93 -4.11 -16.35 10.83
CA GLN A 93 -4.76 -17.59 11.27
C GLN A 93 -6.30 -17.50 11.29
N ALA A 94 -6.85 -16.29 11.47
CA ALA A 94 -8.28 -16.02 11.47
C ALA A 94 -8.84 -15.68 10.07
N ASP A 95 -8.09 -15.95 8.99
CA ASP A 95 -8.44 -15.66 7.58
C ASP A 95 -8.91 -14.19 7.35
N THR A 96 -8.32 -13.25 8.09
CA THR A 96 -8.70 -11.85 8.02
C THR A 96 -7.85 -11.13 6.97
N LYS A 97 -8.49 -10.64 5.89
CA LYS A 97 -7.80 -10.07 4.71
C LYS A 97 -7.26 -8.64 4.89
N GLY A 98 -7.69 -7.94 5.93
CA GLY A 98 -7.32 -6.55 6.17
C GLY A 98 -7.29 -6.23 7.65
N ILE A 99 -6.21 -5.59 8.09
CA ILE A 99 -6.01 -5.21 9.48
C ILE A 99 -5.55 -3.75 9.51
N GLN A 100 -6.17 -2.95 10.38
CA GLN A 100 -5.68 -1.60 10.67
C GLN A 100 -5.48 -1.45 12.17
N ILE A 101 -4.24 -1.16 12.54
CA ILE A 101 -3.85 -0.93 13.93
C ILE A 101 -3.53 0.54 14.09
N GLN A 102 -4.23 1.20 15.01
CA GLN A 102 -3.95 2.59 15.39
C GLN A 102 -3.66 2.64 16.89
N ILE A 103 -2.41 2.92 17.24
CA ILE A 103 -1.96 3.07 18.63
C ILE A 103 -1.53 4.52 18.81
N ALA A 104 -1.97 5.15 19.89
CA ALA A 104 -1.60 6.50 20.26
C ALA A 104 -0.97 6.49 21.65
N GLY A 105 0.09 7.28 21.85
CA GLY A 105 0.78 7.42 23.14
C GLY A 105 2.29 7.19 23.06
N ARG A 106 2.96 7.20 24.22
CA ARG A 106 4.39 6.89 24.36
C ARG A 106 4.59 5.38 24.24
N ILE A 107 4.96 4.94 23.05
CA ILE A 107 5.28 3.54 22.77
C ILE A 107 6.75 3.33 23.15
N ASP A 108 7.04 2.29 23.95
CA ASP A 108 8.39 1.83 24.32
C ASP A 108 9.27 2.76 25.19
N GLY A 109 8.69 3.77 25.85
CA GLY A 109 9.38 4.59 26.88
C GLY A 109 10.50 5.52 26.38
N LYS A 110 11.07 5.27 25.19
CA LYS A 110 11.95 6.16 24.44
C LYS A 110 11.12 6.87 23.37
N GLU A 111 11.08 8.19 23.46
CA GLU A 111 10.23 9.06 22.66
C GLU A 111 10.38 8.81 21.15
N ILE A 112 9.25 8.52 20.49
CA ILE A 112 8.64 9.28 19.37
C ILE A 112 7.57 8.36 18.78
N ALA A 113 6.35 8.88 18.60
CA ALA A 113 5.32 8.22 17.80
C ALA A 113 5.84 8.02 16.37
N ARG A 114 6.24 6.79 16.03
CA ARG A 114 6.68 6.41 14.69
C ARG A 114 5.60 5.60 14.00
N VAL A 115 5.34 5.94 12.73
CA VAL A 115 4.62 5.06 11.80
C VAL A 115 5.62 4.00 11.34
N GLU A 116 5.55 2.80 11.92
CA GLU A 116 6.39 1.68 11.49
C GLU A 116 5.66 0.82 10.46
N TRP A 117 6.37 0.46 9.39
CA TRP A 117 5.88 -0.44 8.35
C TRP A 117 6.49 -1.82 8.56
N ILE A 118 5.64 -2.85 8.56
CA ILE A 118 6.06 -4.26 8.57
C ILE A 118 5.69 -4.82 7.18
N ARG A 119 6.66 -5.39 6.48
CA ARG A 119 6.45 -6.18 5.26
C ARG A 119 7.09 -7.55 5.50
N GLU A 120 6.32 -8.63 5.32
CA GLU A 120 6.85 -9.99 5.25
C GLU A 120 6.76 -10.49 3.80
N GLY A 121 7.78 -11.22 3.33
CA GLY A 121 7.73 -11.95 2.05
C GLY A 121 8.14 -11.18 0.79
N ALA A 122 9.44 -10.92 0.63
CA ALA A 122 10.21 -10.92 -0.63
C ALA A 122 11.69 -10.74 -0.29
N SER A 123 12.61 -11.16 -1.16
CA SER A 123 14.07 -10.94 -1.08
C SER A 123 14.41 -9.70 -0.22
N ASN A 124 15.19 -9.89 0.85
CA ASN A 124 15.50 -8.88 1.88
C ASN A 124 16.42 -7.76 1.35
N ARG A 125 16.27 -7.38 0.07
CA ARG A 125 16.84 -6.19 -0.54
C ARG A 125 16.13 -4.99 0.05
N ARG A 126 16.87 -4.24 0.87
CA ARG A 126 16.38 -3.03 1.55
C ARG A 126 16.12 -1.87 0.58
N TYR A 127 16.70 -1.93 -0.61
CA TYR A 127 16.64 -0.87 -1.62
C TYR A 127 16.33 -1.46 -2.98
N ALA A 128 15.61 -0.67 -3.76
CA ALA A 128 15.35 -0.91 -5.17
C ALA A 128 16.03 0.20 -5.98
N HIS A 129 16.57 -0.16 -7.13
CA HIS A 129 17.29 0.73 -8.04
C HIS A 129 16.50 0.91 -9.33
N ILE A 130 17.01 1.77 -10.21
CA ILE A 130 16.44 1.96 -11.54
C ILE A 130 16.36 0.61 -12.27
N GLY A 131 15.20 0.33 -12.85
CA GLY A 131 14.91 -0.94 -13.53
C GLY A 131 14.36 -2.05 -12.64
N ASP A 132 14.43 -1.92 -11.31
CA ASP A 132 13.80 -2.89 -10.41
C ASP A 132 12.27 -2.79 -10.49
N VAL A 133 11.62 -3.96 -10.55
CA VAL A 133 10.16 -4.07 -10.45
C VAL A 133 9.77 -4.14 -8.98
N ILE A 134 8.97 -3.17 -8.54
CA ILE A 134 8.41 -3.09 -7.20
C ILE A 134 6.91 -3.35 -7.20
N VAL A 135 6.40 -3.85 -6.09
CA VAL A 135 4.95 -3.88 -5.81
C VAL A 135 4.61 -2.64 -4.99
N ALA A 136 3.65 -1.86 -5.48
CA ALA A 136 3.22 -0.60 -4.90
C ALA A 136 1.70 -0.55 -4.72
N VAL A 137 1.23 0.36 -3.88
CA VAL A 137 -0.19 0.60 -3.65
C VAL A 137 -0.52 2.02 -4.09
N ILE A 138 -1.49 2.17 -4.98
CA ILE A 138 -1.94 3.48 -5.45
C ILE A 138 -2.56 4.25 -4.29
N LYS A 139 -2.09 5.46 -4.01
CA LYS A 139 -2.62 6.29 -2.91
C LYS A 139 -3.70 7.27 -3.36
N GLU A 140 -3.58 7.75 -4.59
CA GLU A 140 -4.41 8.75 -5.22
C GLU A 140 -4.63 8.34 -6.69
N GLU A 141 -5.81 8.62 -7.21
CA GLU A 141 -6.17 8.29 -8.58
C GLU A 141 -5.42 9.20 -9.55
N VAL A 142 -4.81 8.58 -10.57
CA VAL A 142 -4.15 9.33 -11.64
C VAL A 142 -5.18 9.56 -12.73
N PRO A 143 -5.46 10.83 -13.11
CA PRO A 143 -6.41 11.13 -14.19
C PRO A 143 -6.07 10.38 -15.47
N ASN A 144 -7.10 9.89 -16.18
CA ASN A 144 -6.97 9.16 -17.46
C ASN A 144 -6.25 7.81 -17.42
N MET A 145 -5.99 7.23 -16.23
CA MET A 145 -5.55 5.85 -16.11
C MET A 145 -6.65 4.97 -15.49
N PRO A 146 -6.81 3.71 -15.94
CA PRO A 146 -7.73 2.76 -15.34
C PRO A 146 -7.13 2.17 -14.05
N LEU A 147 -6.76 3.04 -13.10
CA LEU A 147 -6.17 2.66 -11.82
C LEU A 147 -6.97 3.25 -10.68
N GLU A 148 -7.38 2.38 -9.75
CA GLU A 148 -8.19 2.78 -8.62
C GLU A 148 -7.36 3.03 -7.37
N ARG A 149 -7.89 3.86 -6.47
CA ARG A 149 -7.27 4.05 -5.16
C ARG A 149 -7.11 2.75 -4.39
N SER A 150 -5.95 2.59 -3.75
CA SER A 150 -5.51 1.40 -3.01
C SER A 150 -5.29 0.15 -3.84
N GLU A 151 -5.39 0.21 -5.17
CA GLU A 151 -5.03 -0.90 -6.05
C GLU A 151 -3.55 -1.26 -5.85
N VAL A 152 -3.29 -2.57 -5.73
CA VAL A 152 -1.93 -3.12 -5.68
C VAL A 152 -1.45 -3.29 -7.11
N VAL A 153 -0.36 -2.63 -7.46
CA VAL A 153 0.19 -2.60 -8.81
C VAL A 153 1.66 -2.98 -8.82
N ARG A 154 2.12 -3.49 -9.96
CA ARG A 154 3.54 -3.62 -10.25
C ARG A 154 4.02 -2.33 -10.94
N ALA A 155 5.19 -1.85 -10.56
CA ALA A 155 5.78 -0.66 -11.17
C ALA A 155 7.29 -0.84 -11.33
N VAL A 156 7.85 -0.29 -12.39
CA VAL A 156 9.29 -0.25 -12.67
C VAL A 156 9.82 1.10 -12.25
N ILE A 157 10.90 1.13 -11.47
CA ILE A 157 11.56 2.39 -11.10
C ILE A 157 12.28 2.96 -12.32
N VAL A 158 11.96 4.19 -12.70
CA VAL A 158 12.51 4.84 -13.91
C VAL A 158 13.49 5.95 -13.60
N ARG A 159 13.41 6.55 -12.40
CA ARG A 159 14.32 7.59 -11.92
C ARG A 159 14.42 7.57 -10.41
N THR A 160 15.60 7.90 -9.90
CA THR A 160 15.88 7.96 -8.47
C THR A 160 16.69 9.19 -8.11
N CYS A 161 16.39 9.80 -6.95
CA CYS A 161 17.23 10.84 -6.36
C CYS A 161 18.60 10.32 -5.92
N LYS A 162 18.73 8.99 -5.78
CA LYS A 162 20.00 8.37 -5.45
C LYS A 162 20.88 8.35 -6.70
N GLU A 163 22.12 8.83 -6.54
CA GLU A 163 23.15 8.82 -7.57
C GLU A 163 23.32 7.42 -8.17
N LEU A 164 23.15 7.36 -9.49
CA LEU A 164 23.55 6.21 -10.28
C LEU A 164 25.01 6.42 -10.71
N LYS A 165 25.82 5.38 -10.54
CA LYS A 165 27.22 5.36 -10.97
C LYS A 165 27.40 4.34 -12.09
N PRO A 166 27.05 4.69 -13.34
CA PRO A 166 27.44 3.94 -14.52
C PRO A 166 28.95 3.68 -14.58
N ASP A 167 29.34 2.62 -15.28
CA ASP A 167 30.74 2.22 -15.49
C ASP A 167 31.58 3.29 -16.20
N ASN A 168 30.93 4.22 -16.89
CA ASN A 168 31.56 5.32 -17.64
C ASN A 168 32.01 6.51 -16.77
N GLY A 169 31.81 6.46 -15.45
CA GLY A 169 32.28 7.48 -14.50
C GLY A 169 31.44 8.76 -14.42
N ILE A 170 30.43 8.93 -15.28
CA ILE A 170 29.45 10.02 -15.21
C ILE A 170 28.42 9.65 -14.14
N ILE A 171 28.15 10.55 -13.18
CA ILE A 171 27.15 10.34 -12.12
C ILE A 171 25.84 11.01 -12.54
N ILE A 172 24.77 10.23 -12.60
CA ILE A 172 23.42 10.72 -12.92
C ILE A 172 22.59 10.79 -11.63
N ARG A 173 21.94 11.92 -11.39
CA ARG A 173 21.05 12.12 -10.24
C ARG A 173 19.80 12.89 -10.68
N TYR A 174 18.64 12.33 -10.39
CA TYR A 174 17.36 12.98 -10.64
C TYR A 174 16.90 13.81 -9.44
N ASP A 175 16.02 14.78 -9.66
CA ASP A 175 15.46 15.58 -8.58
C ASP A 175 14.41 14.82 -7.76
N ASP A 176 13.76 13.82 -8.34
CA ASP A 176 12.70 13.03 -7.73
C ASP A 176 12.82 11.52 -8.00
N ASN A 177 12.01 10.73 -7.29
CA ASN A 177 11.87 9.30 -7.52
C ASN A 177 10.56 9.07 -8.28
N ALA A 178 10.60 8.33 -9.39
CA ALA A 178 9.39 7.92 -10.08
C ALA A 178 9.45 6.49 -10.58
N ALA A 179 8.26 5.93 -10.76
CA ALA A 179 8.06 4.60 -11.28
C ALA A 179 6.90 4.61 -12.28
N VAL A 180 6.98 3.73 -13.28
CA VAL A 180 5.94 3.52 -14.28
C VAL A 180 5.18 2.25 -13.95
N VAL A 181 3.86 2.34 -13.91
CA VAL A 181 2.98 1.18 -13.63
C VAL A 181 2.99 0.23 -14.82
N ILE A 182 3.20 -1.05 -14.55
CA ILE A 182 3.30 -2.12 -15.55
C ILE A 182 2.27 -3.24 -15.32
N ASP A 183 2.01 -4.00 -16.38
CA ASP A 183 1.23 -5.23 -16.34
C ASP A 183 2.07 -6.45 -15.88
N GLN A 184 1.52 -7.66 -16.04
CA GLN A 184 2.24 -8.88 -15.68
C GLN A 184 3.39 -9.21 -16.64
N GLU A 185 3.29 -8.79 -17.89
CA GLU A 185 4.23 -9.02 -18.99
C GLU A 185 5.37 -7.97 -19.03
N GLY A 186 5.26 -6.90 -18.25
CA GLY A 186 6.24 -5.80 -18.19
C GLY A 186 5.92 -4.62 -19.11
N ASN A 187 4.74 -4.58 -19.73
CA ASN A 187 4.30 -3.45 -20.55
C ASN A 187 3.74 -2.32 -19.67
N PRO A 188 3.92 -1.04 -20.05
CA PRO A 188 3.31 0.06 -19.32
C PRO A 188 1.79 0.02 -19.43
N LYS A 189 1.09 0.23 -18.30
CA LYS A 189 -0.37 0.41 -18.29
C LYS A 189 -0.80 1.81 -18.78
N GLY A 190 0.12 2.77 -18.77
CA GLY A 190 -0.13 4.16 -19.18
C GLY A 190 0.19 4.40 -20.65
N THR A 191 -0.39 5.47 -21.20
CA THR A 191 -0.21 5.87 -22.60
C THR A 191 1.02 6.76 -22.84
N GLN A 192 1.50 7.45 -21.80
CA GLN A 192 2.67 8.32 -21.89
C GLN A 192 3.41 8.35 -20.55
N THR A 193 4.72 8.59 -20.58
CA THR A 193 5.52 8.84 -19.39
C THR A 193 5.87 10.32 -19.26
N PHE A 194 6.00 10.81 -18.03
CA PHE A 194 6.32 12.21 -17.75
C PHE A 194 7.74 12.32 -17.19
N GLY A 195 8.47 13.32 -17.68
CA GLY A 195 9.83 13.61 -17.26
C GLY A 195 10.90 12.75 -17.94
N ALA A 196 12.15 13.08 -17.67
CA ALA A 196 13.30 12.36 -18.20
C ALA A 196 13.42 10.96 -17.57
N ILE A 197 13.84 9.99 -18.38
CA ILE A 197 13.98 8.59 -18.01
C ILE A 197 15.44 8.15 -18.10
N ALA A 198 15.84 7.23 -17.23
CA ALA A 198 17.18 6.66 -17.22
C ALA A 198 17.44 5.70 -18.38
N ARG A 199 18.60 5.86 -19.03
CA ARG A 199 19.01 5.08 -20.21
C ARG A 199 19.15 3.58 -19.92
N GLU A 200 19.44 3.21 -18.68
CA GLU A 200 19.62 1.83 -18.21
C GLU A 200 18.38 0.96 -18.43
N LEU A 201 17.19 1.56 -18.52
CA LEU A 201 15.95 0.82 -18.82
C LEU A 201 15.98 0.14 -20.19
N ARG A 202 16.81 0.62 -21.13
CA ARG A 202 16.97 0.00 -22.46
C ARG A 202 17.62 -1.38 -22.37
N GLU A 203 18.57 -1.55 -21.46
CA GLU A 203 19.30 -2.82 -21.27
C GLU A 203 18.45 -3.87 -20.56
N LEU A 204 17.39 -3.43 -19.88
CA LEU A 204 16.49 -4.25 -19.09
C LEU A 204 15.18 -4.62 -19.81
N ASN A 205 15.16 -4.55 -21.15
CA ASN A 205 14.03 -4.92 -22.02
C ASN A 205 12.74 -4.09 -21.86
N PHE A 206 12.79 -2.90 -21.24
CA PHE A 206 11.63 -2.00 -21.12
C PHE A 206 11.46 -1.07 -22.34
N THR A 207 11.57 -1.63 -23.55
CA THR A 207 11.60 -0.87 -24.81
C THR A 207 10.33 -0.03 -25.02
N LYS A 208 9.16 -0.55 -24.64
CA LYS A 208 7.89 0.21 -24.74
C LYS A 208 7.87 1.43 -23.82
N ILE A 209 8.44 1.33 -22.62
CA ILE A 209 8.54 2.46 -21.68
C ILE A 209 9.49 3.51 -22.25
N PHE A 210 10.62 3.07 -22.80
CA PHE A 210 11.59 3.93 -23.46
C PHE A 210 10.98 4.71 -24.64
N SER A 211 10.15 4.07 -25.46
CA SER A 211 9.47 4.72 -26.60
C SER A 211 8.45 5.78 -26.19
N LEU A 212 7.91 5.70 -24.96
CA LEU A 212 6.95 6.66 -24.43
C LEU A 212 7.62 7.82 -23.66
N ALA A 213 8.95 7.82 -23.59
CA ALA A 213 9.73 8.81 -22.85
C ALA A 213 9.90 10.10 -23.66
N PRO A 214 9.65 11.28 -23.08
CA PRO A 214 9.93 12.56 -23.74
C PRO A 214 11.43 12.83 -23.85
N GLU A 215 12.23 12.40 -22.86
CA GLU A 215 13.67 12.61 -22.80
C GLU A 215 14.35 11.43 -22.09
N VAL A 216 15.57 11.09 -22.51
CA VAL A 216 16.35 9.98 -21.94
C VAL A 216 17.75 10.48 -21.59
N LEU A 217 18.16 10.22 -20.35
CA LEU A 217 19.46 10.61 -19.77
C LEU A 217 20.30 9.38 -19.46
#